data_AF-A0A968LCX6-F1
#
_entry.id   AF-A0A968LCX6-F1
#
_cell.length_a   1.000
_cell.length_b   1.000
_cell.length_c   1.000
_cell.angle_alpha   90.00
_cell.angle_beta   90.00
_cell.angle_gamma   90.00
#
_symmetry.space_group_name_H-M   'P 1'
#
loop_
_entity.id
_entity.type
_entity.pdbx_description
1 polymer ?
#
loop_
_entity_poly.entity_id
_entity_poly.type
_entity_poly.pdbx_seq_one_letter_code
_entity_poly.pdbx_strand_id
1 'polypeptide(L)'
;MAGTIAHNHDSQMHGHDAHADDSVHAGNPVKRAEHMALLDLVPHAAATHRAVNNGSWFDPNTWEGKRIPSAGARVLIPEGISLTYDGESNASLKTLRVDGALTFAADRNTQMVVDTFVTNMGSTLRIGTPENPVQADKRTRILIDGSEAIDRTWDPTLLSRGIITHGKVEIHGAEKTEFVALQGNARAGDSELVLKEVPQGWRIGDRLVLGGTSHNPNGSDADNTRFQDEVLTITAIDGRRIQFINNDVDSGNPAENPNVLRFDHAAPPGFEAYDLQLYVANTSRNVSIETLNATEVPIAQRGHVMFMHNPDVQVHNAGFYNLGRSDKST
;
A
#
# COMPACT_ATOMS: atom_id res chain seq x y z
N MET A 1 40.07 -62.15 29.75
CA MET A 1 40.82 -60.94 30.12
C MET A 1 41.07 -60.13 28.86
N ALA A 2 40.29 -59.09 28.64
CA ALA A 2 40.57 -58.06 27.64
C ALA A 2 39.84 -56.80 28.09
N GLY A 3 40.59 -55.70 28.21
CA GLY A 3 40.22 -54.49 28.93
C GLY A 3 39.30 -53.54 28.16
N THR A 4 38.67 -52.67 28.95
CA THR A 4 37.80 -51.58 28.54
C THR A 4 38.61 -50.29 28.44
N ILE A 5 38.53 -49.61 27.29
CA ILE A 5 38.92 -48.20 27.13
C ILE A 5 37.63 -47.43 26.82
N ALA A 6 37.26 -46.51 27.70
CA ALA A 6 36.20 -45.53 27.47
C ALA A 6 36.84 -44.22 26.99
N HIS A 7 36.27 -43.64 25.93
CA HIS A 7 36.51 -42.25 25.53
C HIS A 7 35.18 -41.51 25.55
N ASN A 8 35.17 -40.36 26.24
CA ASN A 8 34.13 -39.36 26.26
C ASN A 8 33.89 -38.78 24.86
N HIS A 9 32.64 -38.46 24.56
CA HIS A 9 32.33 -37.29 23.73
C HIS A 9 31.02 -36.65 24.22
N ASP A 10 31.18 -35.45 24.80
CA ASP A 10 30.16 -34.41 24.78
C ASP A 10 29.84 -34.05 23.33
N SER A 11 28.56 -33.98 22.98
CA SER A 11 28.11 -33.25 21.80
C SER A 11 26.92 -32.37 22.15
N GLN A 12 27.10 -31.10 21.79
CA GLN A 12 26.23 -29.97 21.99
C GLN A 12 24.88 -30.18 21.28
N MET A 13 23.79 -29.86 21.98
CA MET A 13 22.46 -29.73 21.37
C MET A 13 22.36 -28.41 20.59
N HIS A 14 22.45 -28.49 19.27
CA HIS A 14 21.83 -27.52 18.37
C HIS A 14 20.48 -28.11 17.89
N GLY A 15 19.36 -27.69 18.49
CA GLY A 15 18.03 -27.85 17.91
C GLY A 15 17.76 -26.66 16.99
N HIS A 16 17.67 -26.82 15.66
CA HIS A 16 16.56 -27.36 14.85
C HIS A 16 15.25 -26.56 14.94
N ASP A 17 15.22 -25.39 14.28
CA ASP A 17 14.01 -24.71 13.80
C ASP A 17 13.95 -24.74 12.26
N ALA A 18 14.23 -25.89 11.64
CA ALA A 18 14.17 -26.08 10.19
C ALA A 18 12.95 -26.90 9.72
N HIS A 19 12.11 -27.38 10.64
CA HIS A 19 11.16 -28.47 10.33
C HIS A 19 9.72 -28.03 10.04
N ALA A 20 9.37 -26.74 10.20
CA ALA A 20 8.01 -26.28 9.89
C ALA A 20 7.80 -25.97 8.39
N ASP A 21 8.87 -25.68 7.64
CA ASP A 21 8.78 -25.10 6.30
C ASP A 21 8.77 -26.14 5.16
N ASP A 22 9.40 -27.31 5.38
CA ASP A 22 9.59 -28.33 4.33
C ASP A 22 8.29 -28.95 3.78
N SER A 23 7.16 -28.79 4.48
CA SER A 23 5.85 -29.30 4.08
C SER A 23 4.97 -28.27 3.35
N VAL A 24 5.35 -26.99 3.36
CA VAL A 24 4.59 -25.91 2.73
C VAL A 24 4.66 -26.07 1.20
N HIS A 25 3.49 -26.08 0.56
CA HIS A 25 3.35 -26.33 -0.88
C HIS A 25 3.97 -27.65 -1.37
N ALA A 26 3.97 -28.73 -0.55
CA ALA A 26 4.58 -30.02 -0.92
C ALA A 26 4.13 -30.59 -2.29
N GLY A 27 2.94 -30.24 -2.78
CA GLY A 27 2.43 -30.63 -4.11
C GLY A 27 2.72 -29.65 -5.25
N ASN A 28 3.40 -28.53 -5.01
CA ASN A 28 3.71 -27.52 -6.03
C ASN A 28 5.13 -26.96 -5.84
N PRO A 29 6.13 -27.48 -6.57
CA PRO A 29 7.54 -27.11 -6.37
C PRO A 29 7.84 -25.65 -6.73
N VAL A 30 7.05 -25.03 -7.62
CA VAL A 30 7.21 -23.61 -7.99
C VAL A 30 6.79 -22.72 -6.82
N LYS A 31 5.59 -22.93 -6.28
CA LYS A 31 5.12 -22.19 -5.10
C LYS A 31 6.05 -22.35 -3.91
N ARG A 32 6.62 -23.54 -3.71
CA ARG A 32 7.61 -23.77 -2.67
C ARG A 32 8.90 -22.96 -2.91
N ALA A 33 9.40 -22.92 -4.14
CA ALA A 33 10.61 -22.15 -4.46
C ALA A 33 10.38 -20.63 -4.27
N GLU A 34 9.23 -20.12 -4.70
CA GLU A 34 8.81 -18.73 -4.48
C GLU A 34 8.67 -18.42 -2.98
N HIS A 35 8.07 -19.34 -2.22
CA HIS A 35 7.93 -19.23 -0.78
C HIS A 35 9.29 -19.09 -0.06
N MET A 36 10.21 -20.00 -0.36
CA MET A 36 11.56 -19.99 0.23
C MET A 36 12.33 -18.73 -0.16
N ALA A 37 12.31 -18.35 -1.44
CA ALA A 37 13.00 -17.16 -1.92
C ALA A 37 12.55 -15.88 -1.19
N LEU A 38 11.27 -15.78 -0.83
CA LEU A 38 10.77 -14.67 -0.03
C LEU A 38 11.30 -14.71 1.41
N LEU A 39 11.23 -15.86 2.09
CA LEU A 39 11.64 -15.96 3.49
C LEU A 39 13.16 -15.82 3.67
N ASP A 40 13.93 -16.18 2.64
CA ASP A 40 15.39 -15.98 2.58
C ASP A 40 15.78 -14.49 2.55
N LEU A 41 14.90 -13.58 2.12
CA LEU A 41 15.12 -12.13 2.25
C LEU A 41 15.06 -11.66 3.71
N VAL A 42 14.32 -12.39 4.55
CA VAL A 42 14.00 -12.03 5.92
C VAL A 42 14.25 -13.18 6.91
N PRO A 43 15.47 -13.75 6.95
CA PRO A 43 15.75 -14.89 7.80
C PRO A 43 15.71 -14.46 9.26
N HIS A 44 15.18 -15.32 10.14
CA HIS A 44 15.11 -15.04 11.57
C HIS A 44 16.47 -14.56 12.11
N ALA A 45 17.55 -15.27 11.79
CA ALA A 45 18.90 -14.99 12.29
C ALA A 45 19.41 -13.56 11.98
N ALA A 46 18.86 -12.89 10.95
CA ALA A 46 19.22 -11.51 10.62
C ALA A 46 18.41 -10.45 11.39
N ALA A 47 17.39 -10.85 12.16
CA ALA A 47 16.57 -9.92 12.93
C ALA A 47 17.42 -9.21 14.00
N THR A 48 17.37 -7.88 14.00
CA THR A 48 18.02 -7.03 15.00
C THR A 48 17.06 -6.62 16.13
N HIS A 49 15.75 -6.72 15.88
CA HIS A 49 14.70 -6.47 16.86
C HIS A 49 13.68 -7.59 16.78
N ARG A 50 13.44 -8.24 17.92
CA ARG A 50 12.47 -9.33 18.06
C ARG A 50 11.44 -8.94 19.10
N ALA A 51 10.16 -9.11 18.75
CA ALA A 51 9.09 -8.97 19.72
C ALA A 51 9.11 -10.17 20.69
N VAL A 52 8.98 -9.90 21.98
CA VAL A 52 8.97 -10.92 23.05
C VAL A 52 7.70 -10.88 23.90
N ASN A 53 6.88 -9.84 23.75
CA ASN A 53 5.58 -9.72 24.40
C ASN A 53 4.53 -9.24 23.40
N ASN A 54 3.26 -9.54 23.70
CA ASN A 54 2.13 -8.92 23.03
C ASN A 54 1.96 -7.47 23.50
N GLY A 55 1.45 -6.60 22.63
CA GLY A 55 1.13 -5.22 23.01
C GLY A 55 1.42 -4.19 21.93
N SER A 56 1.66 -2.95 22.34
CA SER A 56 1.97 -1.85 21.44
C SER A 56 3.38 -2.02 20.84
N TRP A 57 3.51 -1.76 19.54
CA TRP A 57 4.78 -1.62 18.86
C TRP A 57 5.67 -0.54 19.50
N PHE A 58 5.07 0.49 20.08
CA PHE A 58 5.77 1.64 20.65
C PHE A 58 6.08 1.50 22.15
N ASP A 59 5.70 0.39 22.79
CA ASP A 59 6.15 0.07 24.15
C ASP A 59 7.52 -0.64 24.11
N PRO A 60 8.58 -0.10 24.73
CA PRO A 60 9.86 -0.79 24.84
C PRO A 60 9.76 -2.21 25.42
N ASN A 61 8.81 -2.49 26.32
CA ASN A 61 8.67 -3.81 26.93
C ASN A 61 8.17 -4.89 25.96
N THR A 62 7.65 -4.51 24.79
CA THR A 62 7.29 -5.42 23.70
C THR A 62 8.53 -6.08 23.09
N TRP A 63 9.70 -5.45 23.18
CA TRP A 63 10.88 -5.80 22.40
C TRP A 63 12.00 -6.39 23.26
N GLU A 64 12.70 -7.38 22.70
CA GLU A 64 13.96 -7.88 23.26
C GLU A 64 14.94 -6.73 23.50
N GLY A 65 15.59 -6.72 24.67
CA GLY A 65 16.51 -5.65 25.05
C GLY A 65 15.85 -4.29 25.30
N LYS A 66 14.50 -4.23 25.38
CA LYS A 66 13.71 -3.05 25.72
C LYS A 66 13.96 -1.84 24.82
N ARG A 67 14.05 -2.07 23.51
CA ARG A 67 14.27 -1.02 22.50
C ARG A 67 13.30 -1.21 21.34
N ILE A 68 12.53 -0.17 21.05
CA ILE A 68 11.65 -0.16 19.87
C ILE A 68 12.50 -0.14 18.58
N PRO A 69 12.00 -0.74 17.48
CA PRO A 69 12.69 -0.70 16.19
C PRO A 69 12.98 0.74 15.72
N SER A 70 14.22 0.98 15.31
CA SER A 70 14.70 2.24 14.75
C SER A 70 15.04 2.11 13.26
N ALA A 71 15.54 3.19 12.64
CA ALA A 71 15.96 3.16 11.25
C ALA A 71 16.99 2.04 10.98
N GLY A 72 16.86 1.35 9.85
CA GLY A 72 17.67 0.21 9.45
C GLY A 72 17.36 -1.10 10.20
N ALA A 73 16.37 -1.11 11.11
CA ALA A 73 16.03 -2.32 11.84
C ALA A 73 15.53 -3.44 10.91
N ARG A 74 15.92 -4.67 11.26
CA ARG A 74 15.37 -5.91 10.70
C ARG A 74 14.49 -6.51 11.77
N VAL A 75 13.19 -6.38 11.60
CA VAL A 75 12.19 -6.66 12.63
C VAL A 75 11.59 -8.04 12.43
N LEU A 76 11.42 -8.78 13.51
CA LEU A 76 10.68 -10.03 13.54
C LEU A 76 9.57 -9.96 14.60
N ILE A 77 8.34 -10.28 14.19
CA ILE A 77 7.22 -10.62 15.06
C ILE A 77 7.04 -12.14 15.00
N PRO A 78 7.52 -12.90 16.00
CA PRO A 78 7.44 -14.37 15.99
C PRO A 78 6.00 -14.89 16.07
N GLU A 79 5.82 -16.17 15.75
CA GLU A 79 4.57 -16.89 15.99
C GLU A 79 4.14 -16.77 17.47
N GLY A 80 2.83 -16.68 17.71
CA GLY A 80 2.26 -16.50 19.04
C GLY A 80 2.34 -15.07 19.60
N ILE A 81 3.08 -14.15 18.94
CA ILE A 81 3.14 -12.74 19.31
C ILE A 81 2.17 -11.91 18.45
N SER A 82 1.37 -11.07 19.12
CA SER A 82 0.41 -10.15 18.51
C SER A 82 0.73 -8.71 18.89
N LEU A 83 1.09 -7.90 17.90
CA LEU A 83 1.40 -6.49 18.08
C LEU A 83 0.32 -5.57 17.54
N THR A 84 0.15 -4.43 18.20
CA THR A 84 -0.61 -3.28 17.69
C THR A 84 0.33 -2.17 17.27
N TYR A 85 0.27 -1.73 16.01
CA TYR A 85 0.97 -0.55 15.51
C TYR A 85 0.06 0.67 15.69
N ASP A 86 0.30 1.45 16.73
CA ASP A 86 -0.62 2.49 17.24
C ASP A 86 -0.01 3.90 17.32
N GLY A 87 0.85 4.23 16.36
CA GLY A 87 1.51 5.53 16.26
C GLY A 87 2.14 5.77 14.88
N GLU A 88 2.80 6.92 14.74
CA GLU A 88 3.46 7.35 13.51
C GLU A 88 4.98 7.33 13.69
N SER A 89 5.70 6.73 12.73
CA SER A 89 7.16 6.71 12.73
C SER A 89 7.72 6.95 11.33
N ASN A 90 8.77 7.76 11.25
CA ASN A 90 9.58 7.97 10.04
C ASN A 90 10.84 7.10 10.01
N ALA A 91 11.04 6.23 11.01
CA ALA A 91 12.16 5.30 11.02
C ALA A 91 11.99 4.28 9.88
N SER A 92 12.83 4.40 8.84
CA SER A 92 12.83 3.46 7.72
C SER A 92 13.37 2.10 8.15
N LEU A 93 12.48 1.11 8.26
CA LEU A 93 12.86 -0.27 8.59
C LEU A 93 13.49 -0.93 7.37
N LYS A 94 14.58 -1.70 7.55
CA LYS A 94 15.15 -2.46 6.44
C LYS A 94 14.29 -3.68 6.09
N THR A 95 13.84 -4.42 7.09
CA THR A 95 12.88 -5.51 6.91
C THR A 95 11.90 -5.60 8.05
N LEU A 96 10.69 -6.06 7.78
CA LEU A 96 9.70 -6.48 8.76
C LEU A 96 9.19 -7.87 8.36
N ARG A 97 9.44 -8.87 9.19
CA ARG A 97 8.86 -10.21 9.07
C ARG A 97 7.81 -10.41 10.15
N VAL A 98 6.63 -10.88 9.75
CA VAL A 98 5.52 -11.20 10.66
C VAL A 98 5.15 -12.67 10.50
N ASP A 99 5.47 -13.47 11.52
CA ASP A 99 5.01 -14.85 11.64
C ASP A 99 3.78 -14.95 12.56
N GLY A 100 3.66 -14.04 13.53
CA GLY A 100 2.50 -13.90 14.42
C GLY A 100 1.42 -12.97 13.84
N ALA A 101 1.06 -11.91 14.57
CA ALA A 101 0.05 -10.95 14.13
C ALA A 101 0.51 -9.49 14.27
N LEU A 102 0.16 -8.67 13.28
CA LEU A 102 0.32 -7.23 13.31
C LEU A 102 -1.00 -6.55 12.96
N THR A 103 -1.50 -5.72 13.88
CA THR A 103 -2.72 -4.93 13.68
C THR A 103 -2.40 -3.43 13.74
N PHE A 104 -2.80 -2.65 12.74
CA PHE A 104 -2.72 -1.19 12.81
C PHE A 104 -3.94 -0.63 13.54
N ALA A 105 -3.71 0.34 14.42
CA ALA A 105 -4.79 1.00 15.15
C ALA A 105 -5.74 1.75 14.21
N ALA A 106 -7.04 1.55 14.36
CA ALA A 106 -8.08 2.16 13.52
C ALA A 106 -8.58 3.52 14.06
N ASP A 107 -8.25 3.85 15.31
CA ASP A 107 -8.77 5.01 16.07
C ASP A 107 -7.81 6.21 16.10
N ARG A 108 -6.66 6.11 15.42
CA ARG A 108 -5.61 7.13 15.40
C ARG A 108 -4.81 7.06 14.12
N ASN A 109 -4.02 8.09 13.87
CA ASN A 109 -3.09 8.06 12.75
C ASN A 109 -1.98 7.04 13.01
N THR A 110 -1.62 6.32 11.97
CA THR A 110 -0.50 5.37 11.96
C THR A 110 0.31 5.55 10.69
N GLN A 111 1.63 5.51 10.81
CA GLN A 111 2.53 5.60 9.67
C GLN A 111 3.76 4.72 9.89
N MET A 112 4.05 3.86 8.92
CA MET A 112 5.25 3.03 8.89
C MET A 112 6.06 3.33 7.64
N VAL A 113 7.37 3.44 7.77
CA VAL A 113 8.31 3.45 6.65
C VAL A 113 9.08 2.13 6.65
N VAL A 114 9.08 1.41 5.54
CA VAL A 114 9.72 0.09 5.43
C VAL A 114 10.24 -0.15 4.03
N ASP A 115 11.41 -0.74 3.89
CA ASP A 115 11.88 -1.28 2.61
C ASP A 115 11.07 -2.56 2.29
N THR A 116 11.28 -3.65 3.02
CA THR A 116 10.62 -4.94 2.74
C THR A 116 9.76 -5.44 3.91
N PHE A 117 8.46 -5.61 3.68
CA PHE A 117 7.51 -6.14 4.66
C PHE A 117 6.97 -7.52 4.19
N VAL A 118 7.33 -8.57 4.92
CA VAL A 118 6.93 -9.95 4.69
C VAL A 118 6.01 -10.46 5.79
N THR A 119 4.96 -11.17 5.42
CA THR A 119 4.14 -11.95 6.37
C THR A 119 4.21 -13.43 6.00
N ASN A 120 4.45 -14.31 6.97
CA ASN A 120 4.55 -15.76 6.73
C ASN A 120 3.16 -16.46 6.67
N MET A 121 3.10 -17.70 6.19
CA MET A 121 1.92 -18.54 6.31
C MET A 121 1.49 -18.65 7.79
N GLY A 122 0.18 -18.61 8.06
CA GLY A 122 -0.37 -18.64 9.42
C GLY A 122 -0.36 -17.30 10.16
N SER A 123 0.37 -16.31 9.67
CA SER A 123 0.37 -14.95 10.24
C SER A 123 -0.90 -14.18 9.90
N THR A 124 -1.12 -13.04 10.58
CA THR A 124 -2.22 -12.10 10.28
C THR A 124 -1.71 -10.67 10.20
N LEU A 125 -2.02 -9.99 9.10
CA LEU A 125 -1.92 -8.54 8.96
C LEU A 125 -3.32 -7.94 8.93
N ARG A 126 -3.57 -6.97 9.82
CA ARG A 126 -4.86 -6.28 9.90
C ARG A 126 -4.71 -4.76 9.91
N ILE A 127 -5.50 -4.09 9.08
CA ILE A 127 -5.66 -2.63 9.05
C ILE A 127 -7.16 -2.33 9.01
N GLY A 128 -7.78 -2.16 10.19
CA GLY A 128 -9.24 -2.11 10.31
C GLY A 128 -9.92 -3.47 10.07
N THR A 129 -11.23 -3.51 10.30
CA THR A 129 -12.12 -4.66 10.01
C THR A 129 -13.42 -4.16 9.36
N PRO A 130 -14.30 -5.03 8.84
CA PRO A 130 -15.61 -4.60 8.37
C PRO A 130 -16.42 -3.84 9.43
N GLU A 131 -16.38 -4.29 10.69
CA GLU A 131 -17.13 -3.70 11.80
C GLU A 131 -16.44 -2.47 12.41
N ASN A 132 -15.13 -2.35 12.22
CA ASN A 132 -14.31 -1.25 12.73
C ASN A 132 -13.23 -0.88 11.70
N PRO A 133 -13.63 -0.28 10.56
CA PRO A 133 -12.67 0.21 9.57
C PRO A 133 -11.84 1.33 10.17
N VAL A 134 -10.69 1.66 9.55
CA VAL A 134 -9.92 2.84 9.96
C VAL A 134 -10.83 4.06 9.92
N GLN A 135 -10.96 4.74 11.07
CA GLN A 135 -11.90 5.84 11.27
C GLN A 135 -11.66 6.93 10.23
N ALA A 136 -12.75 7.51 9.74
CA ALA A 136 -12.69 8.32 8.53
C ALA A 136 -11.80 9.57 8.68
N ASP A 137 -11.68 10.15 9.88
CA ASP A 137 -10.78 11.27 10.21
C ASP A 137 -9.35 10.85 10.57
N LYS A 138 -9.05 9.56 10.58
CA LYS A 138 -7.72 8.98 10.82
C LYS A 138 -7.10 8.45 9.53
N ARG A 139 -5.78 8.27 9.54
CA ARG A 139 -5.03 7.73 8.40
C ARG A 139 -4.11 6.59 8.81
N THR A 140 -4.02 5.57 7.96
CA THR A 140 -2.97 4.53 8.04
C THR A 140 -2.14 4.57 6.78
N ARG A 141 -0.84 4.81 6.91
CA ARG A 141 0.10 4.89 5.79
C ARG A 141 1.21 3.87 5.94
N ILE A 142 1.44 3.07 4.91
CA ILE A 142 2.65 2.26 4.79
C ILE A 142 3.44 2.81 3.61
N LEU A 143 4.58 3.41 3.90
CA LEU A 143 5.47 4.06 2.96
C LEU A 143 6.63 3.10 2.64
N ILE A 144 6.71 2.66 1.39
CA ILE A 144 7.76 1.77 0.93
C ILE A 144 8.98 2.62 0.58
N ASP A 145 10.08 2.43 1.29
CA ASP A 145 11.34 3.14 1.04
C ASP A 145 12.03 2.59 -0.19
N GLY A 146 12.07 3.40 -1.24
CA GLY A 146 12.77 3.10 -2.49
C GLY A 146 13.94 4.01 -2.78
N SER A 147 14.48 4.71 -1.78
CA SER A 147 15.51 5.74 -1.95
C SER A 147 16.88 5.21 -2.42
N GLU A 148 17.22 3.95 -2.09
CA GLU A 148 18.49 3.32 -2.50
C GLU A 148 18.29 2.36 -3.68
N ALA A 149 19.34 2.00 -4.43
CA ALA A 149 19.21 0.92 -5.42
C ALA A 149 18.92 -0.44 -4.76
N ILE A 150 18.23 -1.35 -5.47
CA ILE A 150 18.01 -2.72 -4.96
C ILE A 150 19.37 -3.46 -4.94
N ASP A 151 19.74 -3.99 -3.77
CA ASP A 151 20.90 -4.87 -3.62
C ASP A 151 20.58 -6.24 -4.21
N ARG A 152 21.05 -6.50 -5.44
CA ARG A 152 20.84 -7.77 -6.15
C ARG A 152 21.66 -8.94 -5.62
N THR A 153 22.60 -8.69 -4.70
CA THR A 153 23.31 -9.76 -4.00
C THR A 153 22.41 -10.34 -2.90
N TRP A 154 21.70 -9.45 -2.19
CA TRP A 154 20.70 -9.84 -1.21
C TRP A 154 19.39 -10.32 -1.85
N ASP A 155 18.94 -9.64 -2.91
CA ASP A 155 17.68 -9.90 -3.61
C ASP A 155 17.90 -10.16 -5.11
N PRO A 156 18.40 -11.35 -5.48
CA PRO A 156 18.67 -11.69 -6.88
C PRO A 156 17.39 -11.82 -7.73
N THR A 157 16.23 -12.03 -7.10
CA THR A 157 14.93 -12.22 -7.76
C THR A 157 14.08 -10.94 -7.82
N LEU A 158 14.55 -9.85 -7.23
CA LEU A 158 13.89 -8.54 -7.20
C LEU A 158 12.54 -8.55 -6.45
N LEU A 159 12.41 -9.40 -5.42
CA LEU A 159 11.23 -9.54 -4.57
C LEU A 159 11.19 -8.54 -3.41
N SER A 160 12.33 -7.99 -2.99
CA SER A 160 12.40 -6.99 -1.91
C SER A 160 11.65 -5.72 -2.29
N ARG A 161 11.52 -4.80 -1.33
CA ARG A 161 10.98 -3.45 -1.49
C ARG A 161 9.50 -3.44 -1.86
N GLY A 162 8.71 -3.95 -0.93
CA GLY A 162 7.29 -4.15 -1.10
C GLY A 162 6.65 -4.73 0.14
N ILE A 163 5.34 -4.94 0.05
CA ILE A 163 4.58 -5.74 1.01
C ILE A 163 4.26 -7.07 0.33
N ILE A 164 4.85 -8.15 0.81
CA ILE A 164 4.69 -9.50 0.24
C ILE A 164 4.11 -10.40 1.33
N THR A 165 2.94 -10.94 1.06
CA THR A 165 2.16 -11.62 2.11
C THR A 165 1.87 -13.06 1.74
N HIS A 166 2.12 -13.97 2.68
CA HIS A 166 1.64 -15.37 2.69
C HIS A 166 0.55 -15.61 3.75
N GLY A 167 0.41 -14.71 4.73
CA GLY A 167 -0.57 -14.83 5.81
C GLY A 167 -1.91 -14.18 5.47
N LYS A 168 -2.87 -14.28 6.40
CA LYS A 168 -4.17 -13.62 6.31
C LYS A 168 -3.99 -12.10 6.23
N VAL A 169 -4.72 -11.45 5.32
CA VAL A 169 -4.72 -9.99 5.19
C VAL A 169 -6.14 -9.45 5.25
N GLU A 170 -6.39 -8.51 6.17
CA GLU A 170 -7.63 -7.72 6.25
C GLU A 170 -7.28 -6.24 6.20
N ILE A 171 -7.77 -5.52 5.19
CA ILE A 171 -7.59 -4.08 5.04
C ILE A 171 -8.95 -3.43 4.79
N HIS A 172 -9.40 -2.60 5.73
CA HIS A 172 -10.66 -1.87 5.68
C HIS A 172 -10.43 -0.41 6.04
N GLY A 173 -10.40 0.45 5.02
CA GLY A 173 -10.47 1.89 5.18
C GLY A 173 -11.92 2.38 5.35
N ALA A 174 -12.07 3.67 5.64
CA ALA A 174 -13.38 4.29 5.73
C ALA A 174 -14.12 4.25 4.39
N GLU A 175 -15.41 3.93 4.44
CA GLU A 175 -16.27 3.88 3.26
C GLU A 175 -16.39 5.25 2.59
N LYS A 176 -16.38 5.23 1.26
CA LYS A 176 -16.64 6.39 0.40
C LYS A 176 -17.42 5.96 -0.83
N THR A 177 -18.29 6.83 -1.33
CA THR A 177 -18.84 6.66 -2.67
C THR A 177 -17.69 6.71 -3.69
N GLU A 178 -17.48 5.63 -4.44
CA GLU A 178 -16.29 5.48 -5.30
C GLU A 178 -16.34 6.38 -6.52
N PHE A 179 -17.51 6.49 -7.15
CA PHE A 179 -17.76 7.32 -8.31
C PHE A 179 -19.22 7.80 -8.32
N VAL A 180 -19.47 8.96 -8.91
CA VAL A 180 -20.81 9.54 -9.06
C VAL A 180 -20.98 10.07 -10.48
N ALA A 181 -22.17 9.86 -11.04
CA ALA A 181 -22.52 10.42 -12.34
C ALA A 181 -22.66 11.96 -12.27
N LEU A 182 -22.19 12.65 -13.29
CA LEU A 182 -22.43 14.08 -13.48
C LEU A 182 -23.90 14.33 -13.85
N GLN A 183 -24.43 15.46 -13.37
CA GLN A 183 -25.70 16.01 -13.84
C GLN A 183 -25.48 16.70 -15.19
N GLY A 184 -25.44 15.91 -16.26
CA GLY A 184 -25.24 16.40 -17.63
C GLY A 184 -23.76 16.47 -18.02
N ASN A 185 -23.46 17.33 -18.99
CA ASN A 185 -22.09 17.57 -19.47
C ASN A 185 -21.35 18.53 -18.53
N ALA A 186 -20.03 18.44 -18.50
CA ALA A 186 -19.15 19.46 -17.92
C ALA A 186 -18.27 20.04 -19.04
N ARG A 187 -18.05 21.34 -19.06
CA ARG A 187 -17.40 22.06 -20.16
C ARG A 187 -16.10 22.69 -19.72
N ALA A 188 -15.19 22.87 -20.67
CA ALA A 188 -13.98 23.65 -20.45
C ALA A 188 -14.35 25.04 -19.92
N GLY A 189 -13.70 25.48 -18.85
CA GLY A 189 -14.02 26.73 -18.15
C GLY A 189 -15.01 26.60 -17.00
N ASP A 190 -15.69 25.46 -16.82
CA ASP A 190 -16.54 25.23 -15.63
C ASP A 190 -15.66 25.14 -14.38
N SER A 191 -16.08 25.81 -13.29
CA SER A 191 -15.38 25.81 -12.00
C SER A 191 -16.00 24.90 -10.94
N GLU A 192 -17.01 24.13 -11.33
CA GLU A 192 -17.77 23.27 -10.44
C GLU A 192 -18.30 22.05 -11.20
N LEU A 193 -18.25 20.88 -10.55
CA LEU A 193 -18.98 19.69 -10.99
C LEU A 193 -20.33 19.63 -10.28
N VAL A 194 -21.40 19.42 -11.04
CA VAL A 194 -22.73 19.12 -10.48
C VAL A 194 -22.97 17.61 -10.62
N LEU A 195 -23.19 16.93 -9.50
CA LEU A 195 -23.39 15.49 -9.44
C LEU A 195 -24.88 15.12 -9.44
N LYS A 196 -25.22 13.91 -9.90
CA LYS A 196 -26.58 13.39 -9.81
C LYS A 196 -27.02 13.11 -8.36
N GLU A 197 -26.07 12.74 -7.50
CA GLU A 197 -26.31 12.34 -6.12
C GLU A 197 -25.30 12.99 -5.18
N VAL A 198 -25.65 13.11 -3.89
CA VAL A 198 -24.72 13.63 -2.87
C VAL A 198 -23.72 12.51 -2.53
N PRO A 199 -22.41 12.68 -2.78
CA PRO A 199 -21.44 11.65 -2.47
C PRO A 199 -21.26 11.49 -0.96
N GLN A 200 -21.14 10.25 -0.50
CA GLN A 200 -20.87 9.94 0.90
C GLN A 200 -19.36 9.82 1.14
N GLY A 201 -18.90 10.37 2.26
CA GLY A 201 -17.50 10.26 2.71
C GLY A 201 -16.48 11.10 1.94
N TRP A 202 -16.90 11.85 0.90
CA TRP A 202 -16.04 12.80 0.20
C TRP A 202 -15.69 13.98 1.08
N ARG A 203 -14.47 14.50 0.93
CA ARG A 203 -13.94 15.60 1.76
C ARG A 203 -13.13 16.59 0.94
N ILE A 204 -13.03 17.81 1.45
CA ILE A 204 -12.06 18.80 0.97
C ILE A 204 -10.65 18.17 1.04
N GLY A 205 -9.89 18.33 -0.04
CA GLY A 205 -8.58 17.72 -0.25
C GLY A 205 -8.60 16.31 -0.86
N ASP A 206 -9.76 15.69 -1.07
CA ASP A 206 -9.84 14.45 -1.83
C ASP A 206 -9.49 14.70 -3.31
N ARG A 207 -8.85 13.71 -3.93
CA ARG A 207 -8.48 13.68 -5.34
C ARG A 207 -9.57 12.99 -6.15
N LEU A 208 -10.06 13.68 -7.16
CA LEU A 208 -11.01 13.20 -8.14
C LEU A 208 -10.32 12.96 -9.48
N VAL A 209 -10.88 12.05 -10.26
CA VAL A 209 -10.56 11.87 -11.69
C VAL A 209 -11.85 11.98 -12.47
N LEU A 210 -11.93 12.96 -13.36
CA LEU A 210 -13.00 13.11 -14.34
C LEU A 210 -12.53 12.49 -15.66
N GLY A 211 -13.24 11.47 -16.13
CA GLY A 211 -12.88 10.76 -17.36
C GLY A 211 -13.02 11.64 -18.60
N GLY A 212 -12.00 11.64 -19.45
CA GLY A 212 -12.02 12.33 -20.74
C GLY A 212 -12.98 11.68 -21.73
N THR A 213 -13.57 12.51 -22.60
CA THR A 213 -14.55 12.05 -23.61
C THR A 213 -14.07 12.21 -25.05
N SER A 214 -12.81 12.63 -25.23
CA SER A 214 -12.21 12.86 -26.55
C SER A 214 -10.77 12.34 -26.58
N HIS A 215 -10.27 12.06 -27.77
CA HIS A 215 -8.89 11.62 -27.98
C HIS A 215 -8.16 12.54 -28.94
N ASN A 216 -7.03 13.08 -28.52
CA ASN A 216 -6.12 13.83 -29.38
C ASN A 216 -4.85 13.00 -29.64
N PRO A 217 -4.67 12.43 -30.85
CA PRO A 217 -3.49 11.60 -31.14
C PRO A 217 -2.17 12.37 -31.07
N ASN A 218 -2.21 13.70 -31.22
CA ASN A 218 -1.05 14.59 -31.11
C ASN A 218 -0.87 15.17 -29.70
N GLY A 219 -1.72 14.80 -28.73
CA GLY A 219 -1.59 15.20 -27.34
C GLY A 219 -0.46 14.47 -26.61
N SER A 220 -0.23 14.88 -25.36
CA SER A 220 0.73 14.31 -24.43
C SER A 220 0.03 13.63 -23.26
N ASP A 221 0.68 12.60 -22.71
CA ASP A 221 0.23 11.93 -21.48
C ASP A 221 0.70 12.70 -20.24
N ALA A 222 1.75 13.52 -20.37
CA ALA A 222 2.32 14.28 -19.26
C ALA A 222 1.40 15.40 -18.76
N ASP A 223 0.54 15.92 -19.65
CA ASP A 223 -0.42 16.99 -19.36
C ASP A 223 -1.87 16.57 -19.64
N ASN A 224 -2.11 15.26 -19.77
CA ASN A 224 -3.39 14.65 -20.13
C ASN A 224 -4.04 15.16 -21.44
N THR A 225 -3.36 15.92 -22.31
CA THR A 225 -4.00 16.41 -23.55
C THR A 225 -4.35 15.31 -24.55
N ARG A 226 -3.74 14.11 -24.44
CA ARG A 226 -4.06 12.95 -25.29
C ARG A 226 -5.44 12.36 -25.00
N PHE A 227 -5.76 12.11 -23.73
CA PHE A 227 -7.00 11.44 -23.30
C PHE A 227 -8.01 12.39 -22.67
N GLN A 228 -7.57 13.60 -22.30
CA GLN A 228 -8.39 14.66 -21.71
C GLN A 228 -9.06 14.25 -20.39
N ASP A 229 -8.48 13.30 -19.66
CA ASP A 229 -8.82 13.08 -18.26
C ASP A 229 -8.37 14.29 -17.43
N GLU A 230 -9.13 14.61 -16.39
CA GLU A 230 -8.78 15.70 -15.49
C GLU A 230 -8.63 15.22 -14.06
N VAL A 231 -7.48 15.55 -13.47
CA VAL A 231 -7.20 15.26 -12.07
C VAL A 231 -7.55 16.48 -11.23
N LEU A 232 -8.53 16.34 -10.35
CA LEU A 232 -9.05 17.47 -9.56
C LEU A 232 -8.82 17.24 -8.07
N THR A 233 -8.63 18.31 -7.30
CA THR A 233 -8.58 18.31 -5.83
C THR A 233 -9.79 19.08 -5.30
N ILE A 234 -10.63 18.45 -4.48
CA ILE A 234 -11.82 19.11 -3.93
C ILE A 234 -11.41 20.28 -3.03
N THR A 235 -12.00 21.45 -3.27
CA THR A 235 -11.84 22.65 -2.45
C THR A 235 -13.09 23.01 -1.66
N ALA A 236 -14.28 22.67 -2.17
CA ALA A 236 -15.54 22.83 -1.45
C ALA A 236 -16.57 21.78 -1.87
N ILE A 237 -17.49 21.48 -0.95
CA ILE A 237 -18.62 20.55 -1.16
C ILE A 237 -19.89 21.24 -0.66
N ASP A 238 -20.85 21.46 -1.55
CA ASP A 238 -22.22 21.87 -1.24
C ASP A 238 -23.22 20.85 -1.79
N GLY A 239 -23.44 19.78 -1.01
CA GLY A 239 -24.28 18.65 -1.41
C GLY A 239 -23.76 17.99 -2.69
N ARG A 240 -24.41 18.29 -3.81
CA ARG A 240 -24.09 17.73 -5.14
C ARG A 240 -23.13 18.61 -5.94
N ARG A 241 -22.78 19.79 -5.43
CA ARG A 241 -21.92 20.76 -6.11
C ARG A 241 -20.52 20.67 -5.54
N ILE A 242 -19.55 20.34 -6.39
CA ILE A 242 -18.16 20.11 -6.00
C ILE A 242 -17.28 21.13 -6.69
N GLN A 243 -16.63 21.98 -5.91
CA GLN A 243 -15.59 22.89 -6.41
C GLN A 243 -14.22 22.24 -6.25
N PHE A 244 -13.29 22.62 -7.12
CA PHE A 244 -11.99 21.97 -7.20
C PHE A 244 -10.88 22.91 -7.66
N ILE A 245 -9.66 22.43 -7.47
CA ILE A 245 -8.46 22.85 -8.20
C ILE A 245 -8.11 21.73 -9.19
N ASN A 246 -7.87 22.09 -10.43
CA ASN A 246 -7.38 21.23 -11.48
C ASN A 246 -5.86 21.09 -11.36
N ASN A 247 -5.41 19.88 -11.05
CA ASN A 247 -3.99 19.59 -10.81
C ASN A 247 -3.19 19.48 -12.11
N ASP A 248 -3.85 19.39 -13.26
CA ASP A 248 -3.20 19.31 -14.57
C ASP A 248 -2.97 20.70 -15.20
N VAL A 249 -3.29 21.77 -14.46
CA VAL A 249 -3.03 23.17 -14.82
C VAL A 249 -1.84 23.68 -14.01
N ASP A 250 -0.86 24.32 -14.66
CA ASP A 250 0.29 24.87 -13.93
C ASP A 250 -0.13 26.13 -13.18
N SER A 251 -0.33 25.98 -11.86
CA SER A 251 -0.65 27.10 -10.96
C SER A 251 0.41 28.21 -10.92
N GLY A 252 1.63 27.96 -11.42
CA GLY A 252 2.71 28.94 -11.56
C GLY A 252 2.62 29.79 -12.83
N ASN A 253 1.78 29.42 -13.80
CA ASN A 253 1.58 30.17 -15.02
C ASN A 253 0.41 31.18 -14.85
N PRO A 254 0.68 32.50 -14.80
CA PRO A 254 -0.38 33.50 -14.58
C PRO A 254 -1.39 33.62 -15.73
N ALA A 255 -1.12 32.98 -16.89
CA ALA A 255 -2.07 32.90 -18.00
C ALA A 255 -3.09 31.76 -17.84
N GLU A 256 -2.90 30.86 -16.87
CA GLU A 256 -3.77 29.70 -16.64
C GLU A 256 -4.60 29.87 -15.37
N ASN A 257 -5.84 29.37 -15.39
CA ASN A 257 -6.71 29.36 -14.22
C ASN A 257 -6.89 27.90 -13.74
N PRO A 258 -6.30 27.51 -12.61
CA PRO A 258 -6.43 26.14 -12.11
C PRO A 258 -7.79 25.86 -11.48
N ASN A 259 -8.69 26.84 -11.37
CA ASN A 259 -10.03 26.64 -10.77
C ASN A 259 -11.10 26.28 -11.81
N VAL A 260 -10.70 25.81 -12.98
CA VAL A 260 -11.63 25.43 -14.06
C VAL A 260 -11.21 24.13 -14.75
N LEU A 261 -12.16 23.49 -15.42
CA LEU A 261 -11.88 22.40 -16.35
C LEU A 261 -11.12 22.91 -17.58
N ARG A 262 -10.21 22.08 -18.09
CA ARG A 262 -9.44 22.34 -19.33
C ARG A 262 -10.17 21.86 -20.57
N PHE A 263 -10.98 20.81 -20.45
CA PHE A 263 -11.56 20.09 -21.56
C PHE A 263 -13.09 19.99 -21.46
N ASP A 264 -13.72 19.73 -22.59
CA ASP A 264 -15.14 19.41 -22.66
C ASP A 264 -15.35 17.92 -22.36
N HIS A 265 -16.20 17.63 -21.38
CA HIS A 265 -16.67 16.29 -21.03
C HIS A 265 -18.15 16.19 -21.39
N ALA A 266 -18.42 15.59 -22.54
CA ALA A 266 -19.77 15.46 -23.07
C ALA A 266 -20.02 14.07 -23.65
N ALA A 267 -21.27 13.63 -23.59
CA ALA A 267 -21.68 12.44 -24.35
C ALA A 267 -21.38 12.65 -25.85
N PRO A 268 -20.94 11.59 -26.57
CA PRO A 268 -20.68 11.69 -28.00
C PRO A 268 -21.92 12.14 -28.78
N PRO A 269 -21.78 13.00 -29.79
CA PRO A 269 -22.90 13.38 -30.65
C PRO A 269 -23.57 12.16 -31.30
N GLY A 270 -24.91 12.15 -31.36
CA GLY A 270 -25.68 11.03 -31.91
C GLY A 270 -25.99 9.91 -30.92
N PHE A 271 -25.55 10.04 -29.66
CA PHE A 271 -25.84 9.10 -28.57
C PHE A 271 -26.76 9.69 -27.50
N GLU A 272 -27.46 10.79 -27.79
CA GLU A 272 -28.32 11.50 -26.84
C GLU A 272 -29.49 10.63 -26.33
N ALA A 273 -29.90 9.63 -27.12
CA ALA A 273 -30.95 8.69 -26.76
C ALA A 273 -30.52 7.58 -25.79
N TYR A 274 -29.21 7.43 -25.51
CA TYR A 274 -28.66 6.28 -24.78
C TYR A 274 -28.38 6.52 -23.28
N ASP A 275 -28.87 7.62 -22.70
CA ASP A 275 -28.67 8.02 -21.29
C ASP A 275 -27.23 7.75 -20.78
N LEU A 276 -26.24 8.06 -21.62
CA LEU A 276 -24.84 7.88 -21.29
C LEU A 276 -24.46 8.81 -20.14
N GLN A 277 -23.94 8.21 -19.07
CA GLN A 277 -23.50 8.94 -17.88
C GLN A 277 -21.99 9.18 -17.94
N LEU A 278 -21.60 10.41 -17.64
CA LEU A 278 -20.23 10.75 -17.35
C LEU A 278 -20.00 10.59 -15.86
N TYR A 279 -18.93 9.94 -15.46
CA TYR A 279 -18.63 9.69 -14.05
C TYR A 279 -17.38 10.43 -13.62
N VAL A 280 -17.41 10.91 -12.38
CA VAL A 280 -16.22 11.37 -11.66
C VAL A 280 -15.94 10.39 -10.53
N ALA A 281 -14.69 9.92 -10.44
CA ALA A 281 -14.25 8.95 -9.45
C ALA A 281 -13.44 9.63 -8.34
N ASN A 282 -13.70 9.28 -7.07
CA ASN A 282 -12.88 9.69 -5.93
C ASN A 282 -11.81 8.63 -5.66
N THR A 283 -10.56 9.03 -5.79
CA THR A 283 -9.39 8.15 -5.70
C THR A 283 -8.69 8.21 -4.35
N SER A 284 -9.14 9.04 -3.42
CA SER A 284 -8.54 9.20 -2.09
C SER A 284 -9.09 8.20 -1.08
N ARG A 285 -8.19 7.47 -0.41
CA ARG A 285 -8.49 6.56 0.68
C ARG A 285 -7.66 6.92 1.92
N ASN A 286 -8.20 6.64 3.10
CA ASN A 286 -7.53 6.96 4.37
C ASN A 286 -6.55 5.87 4.83
N VAL A 287 -6.62 4.69 4.21
CA VAL A 287 -5.58 3.68 4.25
C VAL A 287 -4.81 3.74 2.94
N SER A 288 -3.48 3.89 3.00
CA SER A 288 -2.64 3.90 1.80
C SER A 288 -1.37 3.06 1.95
N ILE A 289 -1.00 2.42 0.85
CA ILE A 289 0.32 1.82 0.63
C ILE A 289 0.94 2.54 -0.57
N GLU A 290 2.10 3.15 -0.38
CA GLU A 290 2.69 4.01 -1.40
C GLU A 290 4.21 4.04 -1.33
N THR A 291 4.88 4.35 -2.45
CA THR A 291 6.33 4.59 -2.42
C THR A 291 6.63 5.93 -1.74
N LEU A 292 7.53 5.94 -0.76
CA LEU A 292 8.03 7.16 -0.12
C LEU A 292 8.68 8.08 -1.16
N ASN A 293 8.30 9.36 -1.19
CA ASN A 293 8.86 10.38 -2.09
C ASN A 293 8.89 9.93 -3.57
N ALA A 294 7.80 9.30 -4.04
CA ALA A 294 7.80 8.59 -5.32
C ALA A 294 8.17 9.43 -6.56
N THR A 295 8.04 10.76 -6.49
CA THR A 295 8.47 11.69 -7.55
C THR A 295 9.98 11.74 -7.73
N GLU A 296 10.75 11.43 -6.67
CA GLU A 296 12.21 11.40 -6.65
C GLU A 296 12.77 9.98 -6.81
N VAL A 297 11.92 8.96 -6.69
CA VAL A 297 12.30 7.55 -6.76
C VAL A 297 12.17 7.02 -8.20
N PRO A 298 13.24 6.49 -8.82
CA PRO A 298 13.17 5.86 -10.14
C PRO A 298 12.10 4.77 -10.20
N ILE A 299 11.39 4.63 -11.32
CA ILE A 299 10.31 3.64 -11.48
C ILE A 299 10.78 2.23 -11.09
N ALA A 300 11.97 1.82 -11.54
CA ALA A 300 12.56 0.50 -11.24
C ALA A 300 12.82 0.25 -9.73
N GLN A 301 12.77 1.30 -8.90
CA GLN A 301 13.02 1.27 -7.46
C GLN A 301 11.76 1.46 -6.62
N ARG A 302 10.58 1.63 -7.24
CA ARG A 302 9.33 1.82 -6.50
C ARG A 302 8.87 0.56 -5.77
N GLY A 303 8.03 0.76 -4.78
CA GLY A 303 7.41 -0.31 -4.02
C GLY A 303 6.44 -1.15 -4.84
N HIS A 304 6.09 -2.33 -4.32
CA HIS A 304 5.03 -3.17 -4.87
C HIS A 304 4.26 -3.87 -3.74
N VAL A 305 3.13 -4.48 -4.08
CA VAL A 305 2.36 -5.33 -3.17
C VAL A 305 2.07 -6.65 -3.85
N MET A 306 2.29 -7.75 -3.14
CA MET A 306 2.05 -9.11 -3.61
C MET A 306 1.29 -9.90 -2.54
N PHE A 307 0.09 -10.34 -2.89
CA PHE A 307 -0.69 -11.31 -2.13
C PHE A 307 -0.39 -12.70 -2.70
N MET A 308 0.46 -13.46 -2.02
CA MET A 308 0.98 -14.73 -2.52
C MET A 308 0.42 -15.88 -1.70
N HIS A 309 0.09 -16.97 -2.40
CA HIS A 309 -0.15 -18.28 -1.79
C HIS A 309 -1.26 -18.37 -0.72
N ASN A 310 -2.08 -17.33 -0.55
CA ASN A 310 -3.19 -17.28 0.39
C ASN A 310 -4.47 -16.73 -0.25
N PRO A 311 -5.61 -17.45 -0.18
CA PRO A 311 -6.90 -16.92 -0.62
C PRO A 311 -7.60 -16.00 0.40
N ASP A 312 -7.19 -15.97 1.67
CA ASP A 312 -7.80 -15.15 2.73
C ASP A 312 -7.20 -13.73 2.75
N VAL A 313 -7.55 -12.97 1.71
CA VAL A 313 -7.13 -11.59 1.51
C VAL A 313 -8.36 -10.73 1.21
N GLN A 314 -8.59 -9.73 2.04
CA GLN A 314 -9.69 -8.77 1.91
C GLN A 314 -9.13 -7.36 1.89
N VAL A 315 -9.46 -6.60 0.85
CA VAL A 315 -9.01 -5.22 0.67
C VAL A 315 -10.20 -4.37 0.27
N HIS A 316 -10.62 -3.48 1.17
CA HIS A 316 -11.75 -2.58 1.01
C HIS A 316 -11.32 -1.15 1.35
N ASN A 317 -11.65 -0.20 0.47
CA ASN A 317 -11.41 1.24 0.69
C ASN A 317 -9.94 1.59 1.03
N ALA A 318 -8.97 0.93 0.41
CA ALA A 318 -7.55 1.22 0.55
C ALA A 318 -6.93 1.68 -0.78
N GLY A 319 -5.99 2.61 -0.70
CA GLY A 319 -5.29 3.18 -1.84
C GLY A 319 -3.89 2.58 -2.04
N PHE A 320 -3.53 2.34 -3.29
CA PHE A 320 -2.22 1.83 -3.69
C PHE A 320 -1.61 2.82 -4.68
N TYR A 321 -0.67 3.65 -4.22
CA TYR A 321 -0.24 4.83 -4.97
C TYR A 321 1.25 4.76 -5.32
N ASN A 322 1.57 5.14 -6.56
CA ASN A 322 2.94 5.22 -7.05
C ASN A 322 3.75 3.93 -6.81
N LEU A 323 3.11 2.78 -7.05
CA LEU A 323 3.70 1.45 -6.96
C LEU A 323 4.00 0.91 -8.37
N GLY A 324 4.75 -0.19 -8.41
CA GLY A 324 5.11 -0.88 -9.64
C GLY A 324 6.44 -0.41 -10.21
N ARG A 325 7.17 -1.37 -10.80
CA ARG A 325 8.54 -1.19 -11.31
C ARG A 325 8.67 -1.24 -12.82
N SER A 326 7.55 -1.36 -13.52
CA SER A 326 7.53 -1.41 -14.97
C SER A 326 7.25 -0.02 -15.51
N ASP A 327 8.14 0.46 -16.36
CA ASP A 327 7.83 1.58 -17.24
C ASP A 327 7.05 1.04 -18.44
N LYS A 328 5.89 1.64 -18.70
CA LYS A 328 5.01 1.30 -19.84
C LYS A 328 4.84 2.48 -20.80
N SER A 329 5.67 3.52 -20.68
CA SER A 329 5.63 4.67 -21.58
C SER A 329 6.24 4.40 -22.96
N THR A 330 6.79 3.20 -23.18
CA THR A 330 7.42 2.76 -24.44
C THR A 330 6.77 1.51 -25.00
#